data_AF-A0A291N0J6-F1
#
_entry.id   AF-A0A291N0J6-F1
#
_cell.length_a   1.000
_cell.length_b   1.000
_cell.length_c   1.000
_cell.angle_alpha   90.00
_cell.angle_beta   90.00
_cell.angle_gamma   90.00
#
_symmetry.space_group_name_H-M   'P 1'
#
loop_
_entity.id
_entity.type
_entity.pdbx_description
1 polymer ?
#
loop_
_entity_poly.entity_id
_entity_poly.type
_entity_poly.pdbx_seq_one_letter_code
_entity_poly.pdbx_strand_id
1 'polypeptide(L)'
;MPVRIGKPYTVRGTTYVPADQPGYDLVGYASWYGSESGNRTANGERFRPGWITAAHTSLPLPAYVEVTALDTGRTILVRINDRGPFSRGRIIDLSRGAADELGIRGQGHAAVRVRAVDPSEKDRKKLRKGKPAEGRPRVGADELAVLRARLAASGNDAGR
;
A
#
# COMPACT_ATOMS: atom_id res chain seq x y z
N MET A 1 -8.13 -4.46 -17.21
CA MET A 1 -7.99 -2.99 -17.30
C MET A 1 -6.54 -2.67 -17.58
N PRO A 2 -6.24 -1.78 -18.53
CA PRO A 2 -4.88 -1.35 -18.80
C PRO A 2 -4.31 -0.57 -17.60
N VAL A 3 -2.99 -0.65 -17.40
CA VAL A 3 -2.27 0.16 -16.41
C VAL A 3 -2.27 1.61 -16.85
N ARG A 4 -2.58 2.53 -15.94
CA ARG A 4 -2.63 3.98 -16.17
C ARG A 4 -1.77 4.68 -15.13
N ILE A 5 -0.74 5.40 -15.58
CA ILE A 5 0.04 6.28 -14.70
C ILE A 5 -0.89 7.39 -14.17
N GLY A 6 -1.61 8.06 -15.07
CA GLY A 6 -2.49 9.19 -14.74
C GLY A 6 -1.77 10.53 -14.84
N LYS A 7 -2.54 11.63 -14.83
CA LYS A 7 -1.98 12.99 -14.86
C LYS A 7 -1.57 13.44 -13.44
N PRO A 8 -0.63 14.39 -13.31
CA PRO A 8 -0.40 15.08 -12.05
C PRO A 8 -1.71 15.64 -11.47
N TYR A 9 -1.84 15.62 -10.15
CA TYR A 9 -3.03 16.09 -9.45
C TYR A 9 -2.65 16.73 -8.11
N THR A 10 -3.45 17.70 -7.67
CA THR A 10 -3.18 18.47 -6.45
C THR A 10 -4.27 18.22 -5.42
N VAL A 11 -3.86 17.93 -4.18
CA VAL A 11 -4.74 17.75 -3.03
C VAL A 11 -4.20 18.60 -1.89
N ARG A 12 -5.03 19.50 -1.34
CA ARG A 12 -4.66 20.38 -0.20
C ARG A 12 -3.34 21.14 -0.41
N GLY A 13 -3.09 21.61 -1.63
CA GLY A 13 -1.87 22.35 -2.00
C GLY A 13 -0.64 21.49 -2.31
N THR A 14 -0.69 20.17 -2.07
CA THR A 14 0.40 19.25 -2.45
C THR A 14 0.11 18.64 -3.82
N THR A 15 1.06 18.78 -4.75
CA THR A 15 0.99 18.16 -6.07
C THR A 15 1.64 16.79 -6.04
N TYR A 16 0.89 15.78 -6.46
CA TYR A 16 1.33 14.41 -6.64
C TYR A 16 1.49 14.12 -8.13
N VAL A 17 2.61 13.52 -8.49
CA VAL A 17 2.92 13.14 -9.87
C VAL A 17 2.95 11.61 -9.93
N PRO A 18 1.90 10.97 -10.47
CA PRO A 18 1.97 9.56 -10.75
C PRO A 18 3.08 9.23 -11.74
N ALA A 19 3.78 8.13 -11.52
CA ALA A 19 4.84 7.65 -12.38
C ALA A 19 4.92 6.13 -12.33
N ASP A 20 5.38 5.51 -13.43
CA ASP A 20 5.78 4.11 -13.40
C ASP A 20 7.08 3.96 -12.60
N GLN A 21 7.02 3.18 -11.53
CA GLN A 21 8.09 3.05 -10.55
C GLN A 21 8.30 1.56 -10.22
N PRO A 22 8.84 0.77 -11.18
CA PRO A 22 9.02 -0.67 -10.99
C PRO A 22 9.99 -1.01 -9.84
N GLY A 23 10.90 -0.09 -9.49
CA GLY A 23 11.82 -0.21 -8.36
C GLY A 23 11.33 0.41 -7.04
N TYR A 24 10.04 0.76 -6.94
CA TYR A 24 9.51 1.37 -5.71
C TYR A 24 9.70 0.41 -4.52
N ASP A 25 10.43 0.85 -3.50
CA ASP A 25 10.69 0.11 -2.27
C ASP A 25 10.93 1.11 -1.15
N LEU A 26 9.89 1.40 -0.37
CA LEU A 26 9.95 2.38 0.70
C LEU A 26 9.43 1.82 2.02
N VAL A 27 10.04 2.27 3.11
CA VAL A 27 9.53 2.10 4.47
C VAL A 27 8.80 3.36 4.90
N GLY A 28 7.70 3.19 5.64
CA GLY A 28 6.88 4.29 6.11
C GLY A 28 5.71 3.78 6.93
N TYR A 29 4.69 4.61 7.11
CA TYR A 29 3.49 4.21 7.85
C TYR A 29 2.32 3.88 6.91
N ALA A 30 1.61 2.82 7.24
CA ALA A 30 0.30 2.50 6.69
C ALA A 30 -0.80 3.03 7.60
N SER A 31 -1.89 3.48 6.99
CA SER A 31 -3.21 3.49 7.63
C SER A 31 -4.13 2.49 6.95
N TRP A 32 -5.38 2.42 7.40
CA TRP A 32 -6.42 1.74 6.66
C TRP A 32 -7.72 2.52 6.67
N TYR A 33 -8.56 2.25 5.68
CA TYR A 33 -9.88 2.85 5.50
C TYR A 33 -10.99 1.80 5.34
N GLY A 34 -12.17 2.15 5.85
CA GLY A 34 -13.39 1.36 5.84
C GLY A 34 -14.56 2.08 5.18
N SER A 35 -15.72 2.06 5.85
CA SER A 35 -16.99 2.62 5.36
C SER A 35 -16.99 4.14 5.13
N GLU A 36 -16.00 4.85 5.67
CA GLU A 36 -15.78 6.27 5.49
C GLU A 36 -15.29 6.64 4.08
N SER A 37 -14.83 5.67 3.30
CA SER A 37 -14.39 5.91 1.92
C SER A 37 -15.57 6.04 0.96
N GLY A 38 -15.36 6.89 -0.05
CA GLY A 38 -16.36 7.16 -1.09
C GLY A 38 -16.76 5.89 -1.86
N ASN A 39 -17.88 5.98 -2.59
CA ASN A 39 -18.47 4.83 -3.28
C ASN A 39 -17.62 4.29 -4.44
N ARG A 40 -16.66 5.07 -4.95
CA ARG A 40 -15.80 4.70 -6.09
C ARG A 40 -14.35 5.03 -5.82
N THR A 41 -13.46 4.19 -6.33
CA THR A 41 -12.01 4.43 -6.31
C THR A 41 -11.57 5.27 -7.50
N ALA A 42 -10.36 5.83 -7.46
CA ALA A 42 -9.74 6.55 -8.58
C ALA A 42 -9.57 5.68 -9.85
N ASN A 43 -9.57 4.35 -9.73
CA ASN A 43 -9.58 3.45 -10.88
C ASN A 43 -10.99 3.28 -11.51
N GLY A 44 -12.02 3.92 -10.94
CA GLY A 44 -13.41 3.91 -11.40
C GLY A 44 -14.26 2.74 -10.88
N GLU A 45 -13.67 1.86 -10.07
CA GLU A 45 -14.31 0.67 -9.51
C GLU A 45 -15.15 1.03 -8.27
N ARG A 46 -16.18 0.24 -7.97
CA ARG A 46 -16.92 0.39 -6.70
C ARG A 46 -15.98 0.02 -5.54
N PHE A 47 -15.86 0.91 -4.56
CA PHE A 47 -15.09 0.63 -3.37
C PHE A 47 -15.73 -0.52 -2.56
N ARG A 48 -14.89 -1.43 -2.07
CA ARG A 48 -15.30 -2.60 -1.29
C ARG A 48 -14.32 -2.77 -0.12
N PRO A 49 -14.72 -2.45 1.12
CA PRO A 49 -13.79 -2.41 2.25
C PRO A 49 -13.20 -3.77 2.59
N GLY A 50 -13.91 -4.88 2.30
CA GLY A 50 -13.40 -6.23 2.56
C GLY A 50 -12.48 -6.80 1.47
N TRP A 51 -12.11 -6.03 0.44
CA TRP A 51 -11.20 -6.51 -0.61
C TRP A 51 -9.74 -6.36 -0.20
N ILE A 52 -8.84 -7.08 -0.88
CA ILE A 52 -7.39 -6.92 -0.68
C ILE A 52 -6.86 -5.82 -1.63
N THR A 53 -7.16 -4.58 -1.26
CA THR A 53 -6.85 -3.37 -2.04
C THR A 53 -6.22 -2.26 -1.21
N ALA A 54 -5.59 -1.30 -1.86
CA ALA A 54 -5.02 -0.11 -1.22
C ALA A 54 -5.04 1.13 -2.12
N ALA A 55 -4.91 2.29 -1.48
CA ALA A 55 -4.64 3.56 -2.11
C ALA A 55 -3.15 3.89 -2.08
N HIS A 56 -2.64 4.47 -3.17
CA HIS A 56 -1.28 5.00 -3.27
C HIS A 56 -1.26 6.31 -4.06
N THR A 57 -0.40 7.25 -3.67
CA THR A 57 -0.37 8.60 -4.25
C THR A 57 0.22 8.65 -5.66
N SER A 58 1.32 7.93 -5.92
CA SER A 58 2.06 8.02 -7.19
C SER A 58 2.18 6.74 -8.03
N LEU A 59 2.04 5.53 -7.48
CA LEU A 59 2.08 4.29 -8.29
C LEU A 59 0.98 4.27 -9.37
N PRO A 60 1.20 3.58 -10.51
CA PRO A 60 0.17 3.42 -11.54
C PRO A 60 -1.09 2.71 -11.02
N LEU A 61 -2.22 2.89 -11.70
CA LEU A 61 -3.47 2.19 -11.42
C LEU A 61 -3.90 1.29 -12.58
N PRO A 62 -4.16 -0.01 -12.35
CA PRO A 62 -3.76 -0.74 -11.15
C PRO A 62 -2.25 -0.95 -11.08
N ALA A 63 -1.72 -1.10 -9.87
CA ALA A 63 -0.39 -1.65 -9.60
C ALA A 63 -0.51 -2.75 -8.53
N TYR A 64 0.56 -3.52 -8.32
CA TYR A 64 0.63 -4.52 -7.27
C TYR A 64 1.83 -4.25 -6.39
N VAL A 65 1.64 -4.39 -5.09
CA VAL A 65 2.69 -4.21 -4.09
C VAL A 65 2.73 -5.37 -3.13
N GLU A 66 3.91 -5.70 -2.66
CA GLU A 66 4.10 -6.46 -1.44
C GLU A 66 4.15 -5.47 -0.27
N VAL A 67 3.36 -5.75 0.77
CA VAL A 67 3.32 -4.96 2.00
C VAL A 67 3.79 -5.84 3.14
N THR A 68 4.83 -5.41 3.85
CA THR A 68 5.38 -6.08 5.04
C THR A 68 5.06 -5.27 6.27
N ALA A 69 4.42 -5.86 7.27
CA ALA A 69 4.29 -5.27 8.60
C ALA A 69 5.60 -5.42 9.37
N LEU A 70 6.24 -4.31 9.72
CA LEU A 70 7.56 -4.32 10.36
C LEU A 70 7.51 -4.90 11.78
N ASP A 71 6.37 -4.87 12.45
CA ASP A 71 6.24 -5.41 13.82
C ASP A 71 6.29 -6.94 13.85
N THR A 72 5.66 -7.59 12.86
CA THR A 72 5.41 -9.05 12.89
C THR A 72 6.11 -9.81 11.77
N GLY A 73 6.71 -9.12 10.80
CA GLY A 73 7.26 -9.70 9.59
C GLY A 73 6.22 -10.27 8.63
N ARG A 74 4.91 -10.12 8.92
CA ARG A 74 3.87 -10.62 8.02
C ARG A 74 3.89 -9.85 6.70
N THR A 75 3.75 -10.58 5.60
CA THR A 75 3.77 -10.04 4.24
C THR A 75 2.49 -10.43 3.50
N ILE A 76 1.94 -9.50 2.72
CA ILE A 76 0.78 -9.74 1.84
C ILE A 76 1.01 -9.07 0.49
N LEU A 77 0.32 -9.55 -0.55
CA LEU A 77 0.19 -8.81 -1.80
C LEU A 77 -1.10 -7.98 -1.79
N VAL A 78 -1.01 -6.75 -2.26
CA VAL A 78 -2.14 -5.83 -2.36
C VAL A 78 -2.20 -5.24 -3.76
N ARG A 79 -3.42 -5.07 -4.28
CA ARG A 79 -3.65 -4.32 -5.50
C ARG A 79 -3.92 -2.86 -5.20
N ILE A 80 -3.13 -1.98 -5.78
CA ILE A 80 -3.39 -0.54 -5.76
C ILE A 80 -4.49 -0.25 -6.78
N ASN A 81 -5.60 0.33 -6.33
CA ASN A 81 -6.72 0.71 -7.19
C ASN A 81 -7.30 2.09 -6.86
N ASP A 82 -6.63 2.84 -5.98
CA ASP A 82 -7.09 4.16 -5.54
C ASP A 82 -5.93 5.13 -5.28
N ARG A 83 -6.27 6.41 -5.05
CA ARG A 83 -5.35 7.51 -4.74
C ARG A 83 -5.45 7.92 -3.27
N GLY A 84 -4.31 8.22 -2.66
CA GLY A 84 -4.16 8.45 -1.22
C GLY A 84 -2.99 7.65 -0.66
N PRO A 85 -2.67 7.74 0.64
CA PRO A 85 -3.23 8.68 1.61
C PRO A 85 -2.73 10.11 1.36
N PHE A 86 -3.54 11.10 1.76
CA PHE A 86 -3.17 12.53 1.66
C PHE A 86 -2.73 13.13 3.02
N SER A 87 -2.51 12.26 4.00
CA SER A 87 -1.97 12.64 5.31
C SER A 87 -0.44 12.52 5.27
N ARG A 88 0.25 13.52 5.84
CA ARG A 88 1.72 13.50 5.92
C ARG A 88 2.20 12.27 6.71
N GLY A 89 3.33 11.70 6.29
CA GLY A 89 3.98 10.57 6.95
C GLY A 89 3.41 9.18 6.63
N ARG A 90 2.30 9.09 5.88
CA ARG A 90 1.73 7.81 5.44
C ARG A 90 2.04 7.55 3.97
N ILE A 91 2.47 6.33 3.66
CA ILE A 91 2.88 5.95 2.29
C ILE A 91 1.85 5.05 1.60
N ILE A 92 0.93 4.45 2.35
CA ILE A 92 -0.11 3.58 1.82
C ILE A 92 -1.34 3.61 2.72
N ASP A 93 -2.51 3.49 2.12
CA ASP A 93 -3.77 3.35 2.85
C ASP A 93 -4.40 2.01 2.45
N LEU A 94 -4.51 1.08 3.39
CA LEU A 94 -5.05 -0.24 3.13
C LEU A 94 -6.58 -0.22 3.23
N SER A 95 -7.26 -1.01 2.42
CA SER A 95 -8.66 -1.34 2.74
C SER A 95 -8.74 -2.21 4.00
N ARG A 96 -9.89 -2.20 4.69
CA ARG A 96 -10.13 -3.02 5.89
C ARG A 96 -9.72 -4.49 5.71
N GLY A 97 -10.07 -5.12 4.59
CA GLY A 97 -9.71 -6.52 4.31
C GLY A 97 -8.20 -6.73 4.17
N ALA A 98 -7.48 -5.79 3.56
CA ALA A 98 -6.02 -5.85 3.50
C ALA A 98 -5.37 -5.63 4.88
N ALA A 99 -5.92 -4.75 5.71
CA ALA A 99 -5.45 -4.54 7.08
C ALA A 99 -5.68 -5.78 7.97
N ASP A 100 -6.81 -6.47 7.78
CA ASP A 100 -7.12 -7.75 8.42
C ASP A 100 -6.11 -8.84 8.03
N GLU A 101 -5.89 -9.01 6.72
CA GLU A 101 -4.96 -10.01 6.18
C GLU A 101 -3.52 -9.77 6.68
N LEU A 102 -3.07 -8.51 6.67
CA LEU A 102 -1.76 -8.10 7.17
C LEU A 102 -1.66 -8.16 8.71
N GLY A 103 -2.79 -8.22 9.42
CA GLY A 103 -2.83 -8.29 10.88
C GLY A 103 -2.59 -6.96 11.59
N ILE A 104 -2.91 -5.83 10.95
CA ILE A 104 -2.72 -4.48 11.52
C ILE A 104 -4.02 -3.75 11.82
N ARG A 105 -5.20 -4.36 11.62
CA ARG A 105 -6.51 -3.71 11.83
C ARG A 105 -6.67 -3.07 13.21
N GLY A 106 -6.17 -3.72 14.26
CA GLY A 106 -6.27 -3.22 15.63
C GLY A 106 -5.36 -2.02 15.94
N GLN A 107 -4.48 -1.67 15.00
CA GLN A 107 -3.52 -0.57 15.14
C GLN A 107 -4.08 0.68 14.44
N GLY A 108 -3.87 1.86 15.03
CA GLY A 108 -4.26 3.13 14.39
C GLY A 108 -3.40 3.48 13.16
N HIS A 109 -2.12 3.09 13.20
CA HIS A 109 -1.17 3.14 12.09
C HIS A 109 -0.11 2.05 12.33
N ALA A 110 0.50 1.56 11.25
CA ALA A 110 1.50 0.47 11.33
C ALA A 110 2.75 0.83 10.53
N ALA A 111 3.92 0.52 11.06
CA ALA A 111 5.16 0.59 10.31
C ALA A 111 5.17 -0.51 9.22
N VAL A 112 5.33 -0.10 7.96
CA VAL A 112 5.30 -0.99 6.80
C VAL A 112 6.48 -0.75 5.85
N ARG A 113 6.85 -1.79 5.11
CA ARG A 113 7.58 -1.69 3.84
C ARG A 113 6.59 -1.91 2.72
N VAL A 114 6.66 -1.08 1.68
CA VAL A 114 5.84 -1.21 0.46
C VAL A 114 6.78 -1.34 -0.72
N ARG A 115 6.69 -2.46 -1.43
CA ARG A 115 7.51 -2.75 -2.60
C ARG A 115 6.64 -3.01 -3.83
N ALA A 116 6.89 -2.31 -4.93
CA ALA A 116 6.26 -2.64 -6.21
C ALA A 116 6.73 -4.03 -6.67
N VAL A 117 5.79 -4.85 -7.14
CA VAL A 117 6.07 -6.21 -7.58
C VAL A 117 5.27 -6.55 -8.83
N ASP A 118 5.79 -7.51 -9.59
CA ASP A 118 5.03 -8.20 -10.63
C ASP A 118 4.67 -9.62 -10.14
N PRO A 119 3.45 -9.82 -9.58
CA PRO A 119 3.05 -11.14 -9.11
C PRO A 119 2.49 -11.99 -10.25
N SER A 120 2.44 -13.31 -10.03
CA SER A 120 1.89 -14.27 -10.98
C SER A 120 0.48 -13.89 -11.47
N GLU A 121 0.11 -14.25 -12.71
CA GLU A 121 -1.25 -14.01 -13.19
C GLU A 121 -2.34 -14.68 -12.32
N LYS A 122 -1.98 -15.77 -11.63
CA LYS A 122 -2.87 -16.43 -10.65
C LYS A 122 -3.19 -15.48 -9.48
N ASP A 123 -2.19 -14.84 -8.90
CA ASP A 123 -2.39 -13.87 -7.80
C ASP A 123 -3.05 -12.60 -8.29
N ARG A 124 -2.64 -12.08 -9.45
CA ARG A 124 -3.31 -10.94 -10.09
C ARG A 124 -4.81 -11.21 -10.27
N LYS A 125 -5.19 -12.41 -10.73
CA LYS A 125 -6.60 -12.82 -10.89
C LYS A 125 -7.36 -12.89 -9.56
N LYS A 126 -6.72 -13.34 -8.47
CA LYS A 126 -7.33 -13.32 -7.11
C LYS A 126 -7.52 -11.89 -6.62
N LEU A 127 -6.50 -11.05 -6.70
CA LEU A 127 -6.52 -9.66 -6.23
C LEU A 127 -7.48 -8.76 -7.04
N ARG A 128 -7.62 -8.98 -8.36
CA ARG A 128 -8.65 -8.32 -9.19
C ARG A 128 -10.08 -8.64 -8.73
N LYS A 129 -10.29 -9.77 -8.04
CA LYS A 129 -11.56 -10.18 -7.44
C LYS A 129 -11.65 -9.84 -5.94
N GLY A 130 -10.68 -9.08 -5.42
CA GLY A 130 -10.62 -8.70 -4.01
C GLY A 130 -10.23 -9.82 -3.05
N LYS A 131 -9.75 -10.96 -3.55
CA LYS A 131 -9.36 -12.13 -2.74
C LYS A 131 -7.87 -12.08 -2.37
N PRO A 132 -7.46 -12.67 -1.23
CA PRO A 132 -6.05 -12.77 -0.88
C PRO A 132 -5.26 -13.56 -1.93
N ALA A 133 -4.02 -13.12 -2.14
CA ALA A 133 -3.03 -13.86 -2.92
C ALA A 133 -2.56 -15.10 -2.15
N GLU A 134 -1.64 -15.87 -2.73
CA GLU A 134 -0.98 -16.95 -1.99
C GLU A 134 -0.18 -16.42 -0.80
N GLY A 135 -0.19 -17.20 0.30
CA GLY A 135 0.54 -16.86 1.51
C GLY A 135 2.03 -16.73 1.23
N ARG A 136 2.66 -15.74 1.87
CA ARG A 136 4.07 -15.41 1.68
C ARG A 136 4.86 -15.70 2.96
N PRO A 137 6.15 -16.04 2.83
CA PRO A 137 7.00 -16.20 4.00
C PRO A 137 7.09 -14.89 4.77
N ARG A 138 7.18 -15.00 6.09
CA ARG A 138 7.45 -13.85 6.94
C ARG A 138 8.88 -13.38 6.73
N VAL A 139 9.08 -12.07 6.84
CA VAL A 139 10.41 -11.48 6.88
C VAL A 139 11.11 -11.88 8.18
N GLY A 140 12.36 -12.32 8.07
CA GLY A 140 13.18 -12.76 9.20
C GLY A 140 13.58 -11.60 10.13
N ALA A 141 14.02 -11.94 11.34
CA ALA A 141 14.34 -10.95 12.37
C ALA A 141 15.45 -9.96 11.96
N ASP A 142 16.50 -10.45 11.28
CA ASP A 142 17.62 -9.62 10.85
C ASP A 142 17.19 -8.59 9.79
N GLU A 143 16.40 -9.02 8.81
CA GLU A 143 15.86 -8.11 7.79
C GLU A 143 14.88 -7.11 8.43
N LEU A 144 14.05 -7.53 9.39
CA LEU A 144 13.19 -6.61 10.14
C LEU A 144 13.99 -5.56 10.91
N ALA A 145 15.11 -5.93 11.52
CA ALA A 145 15.98 -4.98 12.22
C ALA A 145 16.52 -3.92 11.25
N VAL A 146 16.97 -4.33 10.05
CA VAL A 146 17.42 -3.40 9.00
C VAL A 146 16.28 -2.49 8.53
N LEU A 147 15.09 -3.02 8.29
CA LEU A 147 13.94 -2.23 7.84
C LEU A 147 13.48 -1.21 8.88
N ARG A 148 13.47 -1.59 10.16
CA ARG A 148 13.16 -0.67 11.27
C ARG A 148 14.21 0.42 11.41
N ALA A 149 15.50 0.10 11.25
CA ALA A 149 16.57 1.09 11.25
C ALA A 149 16.43 2.08 10.08
N ARG A 150 16.06 1.61 8.88
CA ARG A 150 15.76 2.49 7.73
C ARG A 150 14.58 3.43 8.02
N LEU A 151 13.53 2.94 8.68
CA LEU A 151 12.38 3.76 9.05
C LEU A 151 12.75 4.84 10.09
N ALA A 152 13.61 4.50 11.05
CA ALA A 152 14.11 5.47 12.02
C ALA A 152 14.98 6.56 11.37
N ALA A 153 15.84 6.17 10.42
CA ALA A 153 16.67 7.11 9.67
C ALA A 153 15.83 8.08 8.81
N SER A 154 14.78 7.60 8.14
CA SER A 154 13.92 8.44 7.29
C SER A 154 13.05 9.43 8.09
N GLY A 155 12.79 9.15 9.37
CA GLY A 155 12.13 10.09 10.28
C GLY A 155 13.00 11.28 10.68
N ASN A 156 14.33 11.12 10.71
CA ASN A 156 15.26 12.19 11.09
C ASN A 156 15.50 13.21 9.96
N ASP A 157 15.24 12.86 8.70
CA ASP A 157 15.38 13.76 7.55
C ASP A 157 14.19 14.73 7.37
N ALA A 158 13.08 14.50 8.08
CA ALA A 158 11.90 15.37 8.01
C ALA A 158 11.99 16.61 8.93
N GLY A 159 13.12 16.82 9.60
CA GLY A 159 13.36 17.87 10.60
C GLY A 159 14.41 18.92 10.20
N ARG A 160 14.76 19.06 8.92
CA ARG A 160 15.69 20.08 8.43
C ARG A 160 15.12 20.91 7.29
#